data_AF-A0A258WUD2-F1
#
_entry.id   AF-A0A258WUD2-F1
#
_cell.length_a   1.000
_cell.length_b   1.000
_cell.length_c   1.000
_cell.angle_alpha   90.00
_cell.angle_beta   90.00
_cell.angle_gamma   90.00
#
_symmetry.space_group_name_H-M   'P 1'
#
loop_
_entity.id
_entity.type
_entity.pdbx_description
1 polymer ?
#
loop_
_entity_poly.entity_id
_entity_poly.type
_entity_poly.pdbx_seq_one_letter_code
_entity_poly.pdbx_strand_id
1 'polypeptide(L)'
;MKDFDKFSDEKLSILLFEGDAGAFEEIFNRYWLKLYGAALKRVKSREAAEEIIQDLFTLLWAKRESIQIQKSLAAYLFTSVRYMVFNYIQKEIVRENYKDSFQAAHIFCDNSTEETVFLNELIRNIEKEVKCLPSQCRSVFELSRKENKTNREIAEFLGISEKTVEGHLTKAIKHLKVGLADLSRLAAWFLLLI
;
A
#
# COMPACT_ATOMS: atom_id res chain seq x y z
N MET A 1 21.61 -24.90 18.58
CA MET A 1 21.00 -23.59 18.29
C MET A 1 20.98 -23.46 16.78
N LYS A 2 19.85 -23.12 16.13
CA LYS A 2 19.85 -22.90 14.68
C LYS A 2 20.54 -21.55 14.42
N ASP A 3 21.51 -21.52 13.51
CA ASP A 3 22.18 -20.30 13.04
C ASP A 3 21.27 -19.59 12.02
N PHE A 4 20.22 -18.92 12.49
CA PHE A 4 19.24 -18.24 11.63
C PHE A 4 19.87 -17.10 10.81
N ASP A 5 20.95 -16.49 11.30
CA ASP A 5 21.74 -15.44 10.64
C ASP A 5 22.31 -15.88 9.28
N LYS A 6 22.51 -17.18 9.07
CA LYS A 6 23.00 -17.76 7.81
C LYS A 6 21.89 -18.15 6.83
N PHE A 7 20.63 -18.13 7.26
CA PHE A 7 19.53 -18.54 6.40
C PHE A 7 19.17 -17.44 5.41
N SER A 8 18.81 -17.85 4.19
CA SER A 8 18.25 -16.92 3.20
C SER A 8 16.85 -16.47 3.63
N ASP A 9 16.40 -15.35 3.08
CA ASP A 9 15.07 -14.82 3.41
C ASP A 9 13.94 -15.74 2.97
N GLU A 10 14.13 -16.51 1.89
CA GLU A 10 13.18 -17.54 1.47
C GLU A 10 13.06 -18.63 2.53
N LYS A 11 14.20 -19.08 3.08
CA LYS A 11 14.20 -20.10 4.12
C LYS A 11 13.60 -19.58 5.44
N LEU A 12 13.90 -18.34 5.81
CA LEU A 12 13.31 -17.70 6.98
C LEU A 12 11.81 -17.50 6.82
N SER A 13 11.34 -17.14 5.61
CA SER A 13 9.90 -17.00 5.32
C SER A 13 9.15 -18.31 5.50
N ILE A 14 9.69 -19.42 5.01
CA ILE A 14 9.10 -20.76 5.18
C ILE A 14 8.98 -21.10 6.68
N LEU A 15 10.06 -20.92 7.42
CA LEU A 15 10.09 -21.21 8.87
C LEU A 15 9.16 -20.30 9.67
N LEU A 16 9.03 -19.03 9.28
CA LEU A 16 8.08 -18.09 9.86
C LEU A 16 6.63 -18.59 9.68
N PHE A 17 6.28 -19.10 8.50
CA PHE A 17 4.94 -19.63 8.22
C PHE A 17 4.64 -20.92 8.99
N GLU A 18 5.67 -21.69 9.34
CA GLU A 18 5.58 -22.84 10.24
C GLU A 18 5.51 -22.44 11.73
N GLY A 19 5.60 -21.14 12.04
CA GLY A 19 5.52 -20.62 13.41
C GLY A 19 6.83 -20.64 14.19
N ASP A 20 7.99 -20.76 13.52
CA ASP A 20 9.30 -20.73 14.19
C ASP A 20 9.63 -19.30 14.66
N ALA A 21 9.64 -19.09 15.98
CA ALA A 21 9.91 -17.79 16.58
C ALA A 21 11.33 -17.27 16.30
N GLY A 22 12.32 -18.16 16.13
CA GLY A 22 13.70 -17.76 15.83
C GLY A 22 13.84 -17.21 14.42
N ALA A 23 13.06 -17.73 13.47
CA ALA A 23 12.99 -17.16 12.13
C ALA A 23 12.37 -15.74 12.14
N PHE A 24 11.31 -15.54 12.94
CA PHE A 24 10.70 -14.23 13.11
C PHE A 24 11.67 -13.20 13.71
N GLU A 25 12.39 -13.58 14.77
CA GLU A 25 13.37 -12.73 15.44
C GLU A 25 14.50 -12.31 14.49
N GLU A 26 15.02 -13.25 13.67
CA GLU A 26 16.04 -12.94 12.70
C GLU A 26 15.53 -11.98 11.60
N ILE A 27 14.31 -12.19 11.10
CA ILE A 27 13.69 -11.27 10.15
C ILE A 27 13.54 -9.88 10.78
N PHE A 28 13.11 -9.81 12.04
CA PHE A 28 13.02 -8.54 12.78
C PHE A 28 14.38 -7.84 12.83
N ASN A 29 15.43 -8.52 13.27
CA ASN A 29 16.78 -7.97 13.39
C ASN A 29 17.33 -7.45 12.06
N ARG A 30 17.12 -8.20 10.96
CA ARG A 30 17.60 -7.82 9.62
C ARG A 30 16.91 -6.58 9.05
N TYR A 31 15.63 -6.41 9.35
CA TYR A 31 14.77 -5.47 8.64
C TYR A 31 14.34 -4.27 9.47
N TRP A 32 14.32 -4.36 10.81
CA TRP A 32 13.83 -3.31 11.70
C TRP A 32 14.41 -1.93 11.36
N LEU A 33 15.75 -1.79 11.39
CA LEU A 33 16.41 -0.51 11.20
C LEU A 33 16.17 0.08 9.80
N LYS A 34 16.14 -0.78 8.77
CA LYS A 34 15.93 -0.37 7.37
C LYS A 34 14.50 0.12 7.15
N LEU A 35 13.53 -0.61 7.69
CA LEU A 35 12.11 -0.28 7.60
C LEU A 35 11.79 0.96 8.43
N TYR A 36 12.33 1.06 9.65
CA TYR A 36 12.21 2.23 10.51
C TYR A 36 12.76 3.48 9.83
N GLY A 37 13.97 3.41 9.26
CA GLY A 37 14.53 4.54 8.50
C GLY A 37 13.68 4.94 7.30
N ALA A 38 13.05 3.98 6.61
CA ALA A 38 12.16 4.25 5.48
C ALA A 38 10.82 4.88 5.91
N ALA A 39 10.28 4.50 7.07
CA ALA A 39 9.08 5.09 7.65
C ALA A 39 9.38 6.51 8.15
N LEU A 40 10.43 6.68 8.96
CA LEU A 40 10.83 7.95 9.57
C LEU A 40 11.06 9.06 8.55
N LYS A 41 11.70 8.75 7.41
CA LYS A 41 11.90 9.71 6.31
C LYS A 41 10.59 10.31 5.77
N ARG A 42 9.47 9.58 5.90
CA ARG A 42 8.16 9.98 5.35
C ARG A 42 7.25 10.58 6.40
N VAL A 43 7.13 9.96 7.58
CA VAL A 43 6.23 10.44 8.64
C VAL A 43 6.84 11.54 9.50
N LYS A 44 8.17 11.70 9.48
CA LYS A 44 8.93 12.74 10.20
C LYS A 44 8.69 12.79 11.73
N SER A 45 8.04 11.78 12.30
CA SER A 45 7.91 11.53 13.74
C SER A 45 8.55 10.20 14.07
N ARG A 46 9.31 10.17 15.17
CA ARG A 46 9.96 8.94 15.66
C ARG A 46 8.93 7.98 16.22
N GLU A 47 8.00 8.51 17.00
CA GLU A 47 6.92 7.78 17.64
C GLU A 47 6.05 7.09 16.59
N ALA A 48 5.61 7.83 15.56
CA ALA A 48 4.80 7.27 14.48
C ALA A 48 5.56 6.22 13.66
N ALA A 49 6.86 6.44 13.42
CA ALA A 49 7.67 5.47 12.70
C ALA A 49 7.85 4.18 13.51
N GLU A 50 8.14 4.27 14.81
CA GLU A 50 8.24 3.10 15.70
C GLU A 50 6.92 2.32 15.75
N GLU A 51 5.79 3.00 15.93
CA GLU A 51 4.45 2.40 15.96
C GLU A 51 4.15 1.65 14.66
N ILE A 52 4.41 2.25 13.50
CA ILE A 52 4.21 1.61 12.19
C ILE A 52 5.03 0.32 12.07
N ILE A 53 6.30 0.33 12.48
CA ILE A 53 7.14 -0.87 12.37
C ILE A 53 6.70 -1.93 13.39
N GLN A 54 6.33 -1.53 14.61
CA GLN A 54 5.81 -2.44 15.61
C GLN A 54 4.51 -3.13 15.16
N ASP A 55 3.58 -2.37 14.60
CA ASP A 55 2.33 -2.88 14.04
C ASP A 55 2.60 -3.84 12.88
N LEU A 56 3.57 -3.52 12.01
CA LEU A 56 3.93 -4.39 10.89
C LEU A 56 4.38 -5.76 11.38
N PHE A 57 5.32 -5.81 12.32
CA PHE A 57 5.84 -7.09 12.82
C PHE A 57 4.80 -7.84 13.65
N THR A 58 3.94 -7.12 14.38
CA THR A 58 2.81 -7.73 15.08
C THR A 58 1.83 -8.38 14.11
N LEU A 59 1.47 -7.68 13.03
CA LEU A 59 0.62 -8.22 11.96
C LEU A 59 1.29 -9.40 11.24
N LEU A 60 2.59 -9.30 10.97
CA LEU A 60 3.36 -10.37 10.35
C LEU A 60 3.29 -11.65 11.18
N TRP A 61 3.52 -11.56 12.49
CA TRP A 61 3.43 -12.71 13.38
C TRP A 61 2.00 -13.24 13.50
N ALA A 62 1.02 -12.36 13.68
CA ALA A 62 -0.37 -12.74 13.85
C ALA A 62 -0.95 -13.44 12.60
N LYS A 63 -0.52 -13.01 11.41
CA LYS A 63 -1.01 -13.53 10.13
C LYS A 63 -0.06 -14.51 9.43
N ARG A 64 1.03 -14.91 10.10
CA ARG A 64 2.11 -15.74 9.51
C ARG A 64 1.60 -16.97 8.73
N GLU A 65 0.58 -17.67 9.22
CA GLU A 65 0.02 -18.86 8.57
C GLU A 65 -0.78 -18.56 7.28
N SER A 66 -1.22 -17.32 7.11
CA SER A 66 -2.08 -16.87 5.99
C SER A 66 -1.37 -16.02 4.95
N ILE A 67 -0.18 -15.53 5.24
CA ILE A 67 0.57 -14.64 4.36
C ILE A 67 1.16 -15.45 3.21
N GLN A 68 0.88 -15.02 1.98
CA GLN A 68 1.51 -15.55 0.78
C GLN A 68 2.49 -14.53 0.22
N ILE A 69 3.79 -14.81 0.33
CA ILE A 69 4.82 -13.99 -0.30
C ILE A 69 4.96 -14.45 -1.76
N GLN A 70 4.49 -13.63 -2.70
CA GLN A 70 4.54 -13.92 -4.14
C GLN A 70 5.87 -13.52 -4.80
N LYS A 71 6.64 -12.63 -4.15
CA LYS A 71 7.94 -12.14 -4.63
C LYS A 71 9.03 -12.46 -3.60
N SER A 72 9.62 -11.45 -2.97
CA SER A 72 10.58 -11.60 -1.88
C SER A 72 10.03 -11.05 -0.58
N LEU A 73 10.57 -11.55 0.54
CA LEU A 73 10.24 -11.07 1.89
C LEU A 73 10.51 -9.58 2.03
N ALA A 74 11.66 -9.11 1.53
CA ALA A 74 12.02 -7.70 1.50
C ALA A 74 10.93 -6.86 0.80
N ALA A 75 10.52 -7.26 -0.40
CA ALA A 75 9.51 -6.52 -1.18
C ALA A 75 8.17 -6.47 -0.44
N TYR A 76 7.76 -7.57 0.20
CA TYR A 76 6.55 -7.62 1.01
C TYR A 76 6.61 -6.65 2.20
N LEU A 77 7.70 -6.67 2.97
CA LEU A 77 7.89 -5.83 4.14
C LEU A 77 7.93 -4.33 3.78
N PHE A 78 8.73 -3.95 2.77
CA PHE A 78 8.81 -2.55 2.33
C PHE A 78 7.49 -2.04 1.74
N THR A 79 6.76 -2.89 1.01
CA THR A 79 5.42 -2.53 0.50
C THR A 79 4.44 -2.32 1.63
N SER A 80 4.48 -3.18 2.65
CA SER A 80 3.61 -3.08 3.82
C SER A 80 3.88 -1.80 4.61
N VAL A 81 5.16 -1.47 4.88
CA VAL A 81 5.53 -0.18 5.51
C VAL A 81 5.02 1.00 4.67
N ARG A 82 5.22 0.97 3.35
CA ARG A 82 4.78 2.06 2.47
C ARG A 82 3.27 2.27 2.56
N TYR A 83 2.49 1.19 2.59
CA TYR A 83 1.04 1.23 2.75
C TYR A 83 0.63 1.77 4.13
N MET A 84 1.28 1.32 5.20
CA MET A 84 0.98 1.77 6.56
C MET A 84 1.35 3.25 6.77
N VAL A 85 2.49 3.70 6.25
CA VAL A 85 2.87 5.11 6.21
C VAL A 85 1.85 5.94 5.45
N PHE A 86 1.41 5.47 4.27
CA PHE A 86 0.38 6.17 3.50
C PHE A 86 -0.93 6.30 4.29
N ASN A 87 -1.37 5.22 4.94
CA ASN A 87 -2.56 5.24 5.78
C ASN A 87 -2.40 6.17 6.99
N TYR A 88 -1.23 6.20 7.62
CA TYR A 88 -0.92 7.13 8.70
C TYR A 88 -1.03 8.58 8.22
N ILE A 89 -0.34 8.93 7.13
CA ILE A 89 -0.36 10.29 6.57
C ILE A 89 -1.78 10.68 6.17
N GLN A 90 -2.56 9.78 5.55
CA GLN A 90 -3.96 10.06 5.21
C GLN A 90 -4.82 10.34 6.45
N LYS A 91 -4.63 9.59 7.53
CA LYS A 91 -5.34 9.83 8.79
C LYS A 91 -4.92 11.16 9.42
N GLU A 92 -3.65 11.50 9.38
CA GLU A 92 -3.15 12.77 9.90
C GLU A 92 -3.65 13.94 9.05
N ILE A 93 -3.63 13.84 7.71
CA ILE A 93 -4.23 14.83 6.82
C ILE A 93 -5.72 15.00 7.11
N VAL A 94 -6.48 13.93 7.35
CA VAL A 94 -7.90 14.06 7.71
C VAL A 94 -8.03 14.74 9.08
N ARG A 95 -7.24 14.35 10.08
CA ARG A 95 -7.23 14.98 11.42
C ARG A 95 -6.84 16.46 11.38
N GLU A 96 -5.89 16.81 10.52
CA GLU A 96 -5.46 18.18 10.25
C GLU A 96 -6.51 18.94 9.44
N ASN A 97 -7.13 18.36 8.41
CA ASN A 97 -8.21 19.00 7.63
C ASN A 97 -9.49 19.24 8.45
N TYR A 98 -9.76 18.42 9.48
CA TYR A 98 -10.81 18.71 10.47
C TYR A 98 -10.42 19.87 11.39
N LYS A 99 -9.13 20.19 11.52
CA LYS A 99 -8.62 21.36 12.26
C LYS A 99 -8.43 22.60 11.38
N ASP A 100 -8.09 22.41 10.11
CA ASP A 100 -7.71 23.43 9.13
C ASP A 100 -8.43 23.19 7.79
N SER A 101 -9.60 23.79 7.62
CA SER A 101 -10.32 23.87 6.33
C SER A 101 -9.62 24.74 5.26
N PHE A 102 -8.29 24.89 5.29
CA PHE A 102 -7.51 25.70 4.35
C PHE A 102 -6.11 25.12 4.15
N GLN A 103 -5.77 24.80 2.87
CA GLN A 103 -4.43 24.59 2.29
C GLN A 103 -3.90 23.15 2.08
N ALA A 104 -4.33 22.61 0.94
CA ALA A 104 -3.55 22.07 -0.19
C ALA A 104 -2.41 21.05 0.04
N ALA A 105 -2.60 19.91 -0.64
CA ALA A 105 -1.69 18.80 -0.85
C ALA A 105 -0.41 19.14 -1.60
N HIS A 106 0.75 18.80 -1.02
CA HIS A 106 1.98 18.50 -1.76
C HIS A 106 3.04 17.84 -0.85
N ILE A 107 2.97 16.51 -0.65
CA ILE A 107 4.09 15.75 -0.05
C ILE A 107 4.18 14.34 -0.65
N PHE A 108 4.55 14.22 -1.93
CA PHE A 108 5.12 12.98 -2.48
C PHE A 108 6.06 13.29 -3.63
N CYS A 109 7.19 13.94 -3.35
CA CYS A 109 8.33 14.01 -4.26
C CYS A 109 9.61 14.22 -3.44
N ASP A 110 10.27 13.11 -3.05
CA ASP A 110 11.74 12.95 -2.96
C ASP A 110 12.07 11.55 -2.40
N ASN A 111 13.07 10.75 -2.81
CA ASN A 111 14.21 10.96 -3.72
C ASN A 111 14.73 9.57 -4.22
N SER A 112 15.26 9.54 -5.45
CA SER A 112 16.13 8.56 -6.16
C SER A 112 15.93 7.03 -6.03
N THR A 113 15.21 6.41 -6.98
CA THR A 113 15.51 5.09 -7.61
C THR A 113 14.60 4.93 -8.84
N GLU A 114 14.98 4.15 -9.86
CA GLU A 114 14.10 3.78 -11.01
C GLU A 114 12.68 3.38 -10.60
N GLU A 115 12.54 2.72 -9.43
CA GLU A 115 11.25 2.37 -8.83
C GLU A 115 10.35 3.58 -8.57
N THR A 116 10.89 4.76 -8.28
CA THR A 116 10.11 5.98 -8.05
C THR A 116 9.59 6.54 -9.37
N VAL A 117 10.38 6.45 -10.45
CA VAL A 117 9.94 6.86 -11.80
C VAL A 117 8.83 5.91 -12.27
N PHE A 118 9.04 4.60 -12.13
CA PHE A 118 8.05 3.58 -12.46
C PHE A 118 6.77 3.75 -11.61
N LEU A 119 6.90 4.02 -10.31
CA LEU A 119 5.75 4.26 -9.43
C LEU A 119 5.00 5.54 -9.82
N ASN A 120 5.70 6.63 -10.12
CA ASN A 120 5.09 7.88 -10.55
C ASN A 120 4.41 7.75 -11.92
N GLU A 121 4.95 6.92 -12.80
CA GLU A 121 4.32 6.56 -14.06
C GLU A 121 3.07 5.69 -13.84
N LEU A 122 3.15 4.70 -12.94
CA LEU A 122 2.02 3.88 -12.54
C LEU A 122 0.89 4.74 -11.94
N ILE A 123 1.22 5.67 -11.04
CA ILE A 123 0.26 6.58 -10.40
C ILE A 123 -0.39 7.48 -11.45
N ARG A 124 0.41 8.10 -12.35
CA ARG A 124 -0.12 8.94 -13.44
C ARG A 124 -1.06 8.15 -14.35
N ASN A 125 -0.75 6.89 -14.61
CA ASN A 125 -1.60 6.01 -15.43
C ASN A 125 -2.90 5.65 -14.70
N ILE A 126 -2.84 5.33 -13.40
CA ILE A 126 -4.04 5.13 -12.58
C ILE A 126 -4.92 6.38 -12.62
N GLU A 127 -4.35 7.58 -12.45
CA GLU A 127 -5.10 8.83 -12.51
C GLU A 127 -5.75 9.07 -13.88
N LYS A 128 -5.06 8.69 -14.97
CA LYS A 128 -5.60 8.76 -16.32
C LYS A 128 -6.80 7.82 -16.49
N GLU A 129 -6.69 6.58 -16.03
CA GLU A 129 -7.79 5.61 -16.09
C GLU A 129 -8.95 6.00 -15.18
N VAL A 130 -8.68 6.59 -14.00
CA VAL A 130 -9.73 7.15 -13.13
C VAL A 130 -10.47 8.30 -13.83
N LYS A 131 -9.80 9.11 -14.66
CA LYS A 131 -10.46 10.16 -15.46
C LYS A 131 -11.36 9.60 -16.56
N CYS A 132 -11.05 8.42 -17.08
CA CYS A 132 -11.86 7.71 -18.09
C CYS A 132 -13.12 7.05 -17.50
N LEU A 133 -13.23 6.96 -16.17
CA LEU A 133 -14.44 6.44 -15.52
C LEU A 133 -15.65 7.35 -15.78
N PRO A 134 -16.85 6.76 -15.96
CA PRO A 134 -18.10 7.52 -15.93
C PRO A 134 -18.20 8.34 -14.64
N SER A 135 -18.73 9.56 -14.74
CA SER A 135 -18.75 10.55 -13.65
C SER A 135 -19.20 10.01 -12.30
N GLN A 136 -20.31 9.25 -12.27
CA GLN A 136 -20.82 8.64 -11.03
C GLN A 136 -19.92 7.53 -10.48
N CYS A 137 -19.32 6.70 -11.34
CA CYS A 137 -18.35 5.69 -10.91
C CYS A 137 -17.09 6.35 -10.34
N ARG A 138 -16.63 7.44 -10.97
CA ARG A 138 -15.47 8.22 -10.53
C ARG A 138 -15.72 8.84 -9.16
N SER A 139 -16.85 9.55 -8.99
CA SER A 139 -17.20 10.19 -7.72
C SER A 139 -17.31 9.19 -6.57
N VAL A 140 -17.97 8.05 -6.80
CA VAL A 140 -18.05 6.97 -5.79
C VAL A 140 -16.65 6.42 -5.46
N PHE A 141 -15.82 6.18 -6.47
CA PHE A 141 -14.46 5.70 -6.27
C PHE A 141 -13.58 6.70 -5.51
N GLU A 142 -13.67 7.99 -5.83
CA GLU A 142 -12.93 9.06 -5.15
C GLU A 142 -13.39 9.23 -3.70
N LEU A 143 -14.70 9.24 -3.41
CA LEU A 143 -15.22 9.30 -2.04
C LEU A 143 -14.76 8.09 -1.21
N SER A 144 -14.72 6.90 -1.81
CA SER A 144 -14.24 5.69 -1.14
C SER A 144 -12.72 5.69 -0.92
N ARG A 145 -11.93 6.15 -1.89
CA ARG A 145 -10.46 6.00 -1.87
C ARG A 145 -9.67 7.22 -1.42
N LYS A 146 -10.16 8.43 -1.71
CA LYS A 146 -9.54 9.69 -1.29
C LYS A 146 -10.09 10.15 0.05
N GLU A 147 -11.40 9.98 0.27
CA GLU A 147 -12.08 10.46 1.49
C GLU A 147 -12.39 9.33 2.50
N ASN A 148 -12.05 8.08 2.19
CA ASN A 148 -12.26 6.89 3.06
C ASN A 148 -13.71 6.72 3.56
N LYS A 149 -14.70 7.23 2.83
CA LYS A 149 -16.12 7.06 3.20
C LYS A 149 -16.56 5.60 3.02
N THR A 150 -17.39 5.13 3.95
CA THR A 150 -18.08 3.84 3.87
C THR A 150 -19.13 3.85 2.77
N ASN A 151 -19.53 2.67 2.28
CA ASN A 151 -20.56 2.56 1.24
C ASN A 151 -21.86 3.26 1.65
N ARG A 152 -22.22 3.17 2.94
CA ARG A 152 -23.37 3.84 3.54
C ARG A 152 -23.25 5.37 3.50
N GLU A 153 -22.11 5.92 3.91
CA GLU A 153 -21.88 7.38 3.87
C GLU A 153 -21.88 7.91 2.44
N ILE A 154 -21.36 7.14 1.47
CA ILE A 154 -21.39 7.50 0.05
C ILE A 154 -22.83 7.45 -0.50
N ALA A 155 -23.59 6.43 -0.11
CA ALA A 155 -24.99 6.25 -0.48
C ALA A 155 -25.83 7.44 0.00
N GLU A 156 -25.67 7.82 1.27
CA GLU A 156 -26.32 9.00 1.86
C GLU A 156 -25.88 10.30 1.16
N PHE A 157 -24.58 10.48 0.92
CA PHE A 157 -24.04 11.68 0.29
C PHE A 157 -24.51 11.89 -1.16
N LEU A 158 -24.66 10.81 -1.92
CA LEU A 158 -25.06 10.86 -3.34
C LEU A 158 -26.55 10.62 -3.56
N GLY A 159 -27.33 10.31 -2.51
CA GLY A 159 -28.74 9.99 -2.62
C GLY A 159 -29.03 8.71 -3.39
N ILE A 160 -28.15 7.71 -3.31
CA ILE A 160 -28.27 6.41 -4.00
C ILE A 160 -28.24 5.25 -2.99
N SER A 161 -28.57 4.03 -3.41
CA SER A 161 -28.49 2.85 -2.53
C SER A 161 -27.06 2.37 -2.31
N GLU A 162 -26.75 1.76 -1.16
CA GLU A 162 -25.45 1.12 -0.90
C GLU A 162 -25.09 0.07 -1.97
N LYS A 163 -26.09 -0.67 -2.46
CA LYS A 163 -25.93 -1.63 -3.56
C LYS A 163 -25.51 -0.95 -4.87
N THR A 164 -26.00 0.26 -5.12
CA THR A 164 -25.59 1.10 -6.26
C THR A 164 -24.14 1.55 -6.11
N VAL A 165 -23.73 1.93 -4.89
CA VAL A 165 -22.34 2.29 -4.55
C VAL A 165 -21.40 1.10 -4.81
N GLU A 166 -21.73 -0.09 -4.33
CA GLU A 166 -20.97 -1.32 -4.59
C GLU A 166 -20.84 -1.63 -6.08
N GLY A 167 -21.94 -1.43 -6.83
CA GLY A 167 -21.95 -1.59 -8.28
C GLY A 167 -21.01 -0.61 -8.99
N HIS A 168 -20.99 0.66 -8.56
CA HIS A 168 -20.07 1.67 -9.07
C HIS A 168 -18.61 1.35 -8.71
N LEU A 169 -18.33 0.93 -7.48
CA LEU A 169 -16.98 0.50 -7.05
C LEU A 169 -16.50 -0.72 -7.85
N THR A 170 -17.37 -1.71 -8.05
CA THR A 170 -17.04 -2.91 -8.84
C THR A 170 -16.72 -2.53 -10.28
N LYS A 171 -17.53 -1.65 -10.90
CA LYS A 171 -17.27 -1.14 -12.25
C LYS A 171 -15.97 -0.35 -12.33
N ALA A 172 -15.71 0.51 -11.34
CA ALA A 172 -14.47 1.29 -11.27
C ALA A 172 -13.24 0.40 -11.16
N ILE A 173 -13.26 -0.58 -10.25
CA ILE A 173 -12.16 -1.54 -10.08
C ILE A 173 -11.96 -2.38 -11.34
N LYS A 174 -13.03 -2.82 -12.01
CA LYS A 174 -12.93 -3.59 -13.26
C LYS A 174 -12.28 -2.76 -14.37
N HIS A 175 -12.67 -1.49 -14.52
CA HIS A 175 -12.10 -0.59 -15.52
C HIS A 175 -10.61 -0.35 -15.27
N LEU A 176 -10.24 -0.05 -14.02
CA LEU A 176 -8.84 0.13 -13.63
C LEU A 176 -8.01 -1.14 -13.86
N LYS A 177 -8.54 -2.33 -13.54
CA LYS A 177 -7.86 -3.60 -13.80
C LYS A 177 -7.60 -3.84 -15.28
N VAL A 178 -8.55 -3.50 -16.17
CA VAL A 178 -8.38 -3.65 -17.62
C VAL A 178 -7.32 -2.68 -18.15
N GLY A 179 -7.41 -1.40 -17.80
CA GLY A 179 -6.43 -0.40 -18.23
C GLY A 179 -5.00 -0.69 -17.74
N LEU A 180 -4.86 -1.24 -16.53
CA LEU A 180 -3.56 -1.65 -15.98
C LEU A 180 -3.04 -2.99 -16.53
N ALA A 181 -3.91 -3.89 -16.97
CA ALA A 181 -3.51 -5.17 -17.58
C ALA A 181 -2.97 -5.01 -19.01
N ASP A 182 -3.45 -4.02 -19.77
CA ASP A 182 -2.88 -3.71 -21.07
C ASP A 182 -1.46 -3.12 -20.95
N LEU A 183 -1.18 -2.39 -19.87
CA LEU A 183 0.15 -1.88 -19.56
C LEU A 183 1.13 -2.98 -19.16
N SER A 184 0.71 -3.97 -18.37
CA SER A 184 1.59 -5.10 -18.03
C SER A 184 1.92 -5.96 -19.25
N ARG A 185 0.99 -6.07 -20.21
CA ARG A 185 1.22 -6.74 -21.50
C ARG A 185 2.18 -5.96 -22.41
N LEU A 186 2.05 -4.64 -22.48
CA LEU A 186 2.97 -3.79 -23.25
C LEU A 186 4.37 -3.77 -22.64
N ALA A 187 4.48 -3.72 -21.31
CA ALA A 187 5.76 -3.81 -20.60
C ALA A 187 6.42 -5.19 -20.80
N ALA A 188 5.64 -6.28 -20.76
CA ALA A 188 6.13 -7.62 -21.04
C ALA A 188 6.58 -7.80 -22.51
N TRP A 189 5.86 -7.18 -23.46
CA TRP A 189 6.25 -7.18 -24.87
C TRP A 189 7.55 -6.41 -25.12
N PHE A 190 7.73 -5.27 -24.44
CA PHE A 190 8.95 -4.46 -24.53
C PHE A 190 10.17 -5.19 -23.93
N LEU A 191 9.98 -5.95 -22.85
CA LEU A 191 11.01 -6.79 -22.23
C LEU A 191 11.39 -8.03 -23.07
N LEU A 192 10.55 -8.44 -24.03
CA LEU A 192 10.84 -9.55 -24.96
C LEU A 192 11.54 -9.09 -26.25
N LEU A 193 11.72 -7.77 -26.43
CA LEU A 193 12.35 -7.16 -27.61
C LEU A 193 13.79 -6.65 -27.35
N ILE A 194 14.32 -6.86 -26.13
CA ILE A 194 15.71 -6.62 -25.72
C ILE A 194 16.33 -7.98 -25.37
#